data_AF-A0A329W8W3-F1
#
_entry.id   AF-A0A329W8W3-F1
#
_cell.length_a   1.000
_cell.length_b   1.000
_cell.length_c   1.000
_cell.angle_alpha   90.00
_cell.angle_beta   90.00
_cell.angle_gamma   90.00
#
_symmetry.space_group_name_H-M   'P 1'
#
loop_
_entity.id
_entity.type
_entity.pdbx_description
1 polymer ?
#
loop_
_entity_poly.entity_id
_entity_poly.type
_entity_poly.pdbx_seq_one_letter_code
_entity_poly.pdbx_strand_id
1 'polypeptide(L)'
;MSLSAGDVGAFKLGSTGSVPRDVAWNADTGLYAIQAVTYSSHVAHFNNGTGSCPAFQLRVLYKNRGIAYRSARDNFGFEEDWSELATLDDINVPVGVPLPYPHRYTPAGYLTCNGQSFDKSLYPKLAEAYPAGRVPDLRGEFIRGWDDSRGVDPGRVCGTWQGDSTKRIQLAEGNADSRYMSLNQGSVNGYCYPLGRDVKGNATDTSIANNTGGNETRPRNVAFNYIVRAA
;
A
#
# COMPACT_ATOMS: atom_id res chain seq x y z
N MET A 1 25.07 9.68 46.76
CA MET A 1 24.13 10.82 46.72
C MET A 1 22.90 10.35 45.98
N SER A 2 21.78 10.15 46.67
CA SER A 2 20.52 9.69 46.05
C SER A 2 19.64 10.89 45.78
N LEU A 3 19.38 11.19 44.50
CA LEU A 3 18.41 12.20 44.11
C LEU A 3 17.00 11.69 44.46
N SER A 4 16.27 12.45 45.26
CA SER A 4 14.83 12.26 45.53
C SER A 4 13.99 13.09 44.55
N ALA A 5 12.70 12.79 44.42
CA ALA A 5 11.78 13.58 43.60
C ALA A 5 11.73 15.08 44.01
N GLY A 6 12.07 15.41 45.26
CA GLY A 6 12.21 16.78 45.76
C GLY A 6 13.51 17.46 45.31
N ASP A 7 14.55 16.69 44.96
CA ASP A 7 15.86 17.21 44.53
C ASP A 7 15.90 17.53 43.02
N VAL A 8 14.94 17.01 42.24
CA VAL A 8 14.90 17.17 40.77
C VAL A 8 13.84 18.14 40.26
N GLY A 9 13.05 18.78 41.14
CA GLY A 9 11.94 19.65 40.69
C GLY A 9 11.05 18.94 39.65
N ALA A 10 10.84 17.63 39.83
CA ALA A 10 10.09 16.82 38.88
C ALA A 10 8.72 17.48 38.65
N PHE A 11 8.30 17.55 37.38
CA PHE A 11 7.03 18.15 36.99
C PHE A 11 5.93 17.72 37.97
N LYS A 12 5.44 18.66 38.78
CA LYS A 12 4.35 18.45 39.74
C LYS A 12 3.22 17.72 39.02
N LEU A 13 2.59 16.72 39.66
CA LEU A 13 1.39 16.07 39.11
C LEU A 13 0.36 17.17 38.77
N GLY A 14 0.06 17.33 37.48
CA GLY A 14 -0.86 18.34 36.96
C GLY A 14 -0.29 19.15 35.79
N SER A 15 -1.12 20.00 35.20
CA SER A 15 -0.69 20.98 34.21
C SER A 15 -0.19 22.25 34.89
N THR A 16 0.85 22.87 34.35
CA THR A 16 1.27 24.25 34.66
C THR A 16 0.17 25.25 34.32
N GLY A 17 -0.57 25.01 33.24
CA GLY A 17 -1.73 25.83 32.88
C GLY A 17 -2.59 25.19 31.80
N SER A 18 -3.79 25.74 31.64
CA SER A 18 -4.70 25.42 30.53
C SER A 18 -4.91 26.68 29.69
N VAL A 19 -4.72 26.56 28.39
CA VAL A 19 -4.84 27.68 27.43
C VAL A 19 -5.84 27.35 26.33
N PRO A 20 -6.59 28.34 25.81
CA PRO A 20 -7.67 28.07 24.85
C PRO A 20 -7.18 27.82 23.41
N ARG A 21 -5.95 28.23 23.08
CA ARG A 21 -5.44 28.15 21.70
C ARG A 21 -4.01 27.65 21.64
N ASP A 22 -3.10 28.30 22.33
CA ASP A 22 -1.68 27.97 22.22
C ASP A 22 -0.87 28.46 23.43
N VAL A 23 0.33 27.90 23.61
CA VAL A 23 1.27 28.23 24.69
C VAL A 23 2.29 29.23 24.17
N ALA A 24 2.34 30.41 24.78
CA ALA A 24 3.29 31.46 24.41
C ALA A 24 4.75 31.01 24.60
N TRP A 25 5.66 31.52 23.78
CA TRP A 25 7.08 31.13 23.80
C TRP A 25 7.81 31.55 25.08
N ASN A 26 7.34 32.61 25.73
CA ASN A 26 7.89 33.18 26.94
C ASN A 26 7.11 32.76 28.20
N ALA A 27 6.27 31.73 28.11
CA ALA A 27 5.57 31.19 29.26
C ALA A 27 6.53 30.44 30.20
N ASP A 28 6.10 30.17 31.42
CA ASP A 28 6.92 29.40 32.37
C ASP A 28 7.13 27.97 31.87
N THR A 29 8.30 27.39 32.14
CA THR A 29 8.57 25.98 31.82
C THR A 29 7.52 25.08 32.47
N GLY A 30 6.98 24.13 31.72
CA GLY A 30 5.96 23.23 32.24
C GLY A 30 5.14 22.46 31.23
N LEU A 31 4.12 21.77 31.74
CA LEU A 31 3.17 21.01 30.93
C LEU A 31 1.86 21.78 30.79
N TYR A 32 1.46 22.09 29.57
CA TYR A 32 0.25 22.85 29.29
C TYR A 32 -0.80 21.99 28.60
N ALA A 33 -2.07 22.20 28.95
CA ALA A 33 -3.19 21.66 28.22
C ALA A 33 -3.73 22.73 27.26
N ILE A 34 -3.75 22.42 25.96
CA ILE A 34 -4.51 23.22 24.99
C ILE A 34 -5.90 22.61 24.90
N GLN A 35 -6.93 23.38 25.25
CA GLN A 35 -8.32 22.97 25.20
C GLN A 35 -8.99 23.51 23.94
N ALA A 36 -9.01 22.70 22.87
CA ALA A 36 -9.86 22.99 21.72
C ALA A 36 -11.30 22.53 21.99
N VAL A 37 -12.27 23.04 21.22
CA VAL A 37 -13.70 22.78 21.42
C VAL A 37 -14.04 21.28 21.39
N THR A 38 -13.34 20.50 20.58
CA THR A 38 -13.63 19.09 20.33
C THR A 38 -12.56 18.12 20.83
N TYR A 39 -11.38 18.61 21.23
CA TYR A 39 -10.28 17.78 21.71
C TYR A 39 -9.28 18.59 22.55
N SER A 40 -8.45 17.89 23.32
CA SER A 40 -7.32 18.50 24.03
C SER A 40 -5.99 17.95 23.49
N SER A 41 -4.96 18.79 23.50
CA SER A 41 -3.57 18.37 23.28
C SER A 41 -2.69 18.79 24.45
N HIS A 42 -1.64 18.02 24.71
CA HIS A 42 -0.63 18.37 25.71
C HIS A 42 0.57 19.03 25.02
N VAL A 43 1.12 20.06 25.64
CA VAL A 43 2.36 20.72 25.22
C VAL A 43 3.34 20.71 26.39
N ALA A 44 4.47 20.03 26.21
CA ALA A 44 5.63 20.22 27.07
C ALA A 44 6.39 21.45 26.56
N HIS A 45 6.50 22.47 27.41
CA HIS A 45 7.16 23.73 27.12
C HIS A 45 8.39 23.87 28.00
N PHE A 46 9.55 24.04 27.37
CA PHE A 46 10.82 24.27 28.04
C PHE A 46 11.27 25.68 27.65
N ASN A 47 11.37 26.56 28.63
CA ASN A 47 11.81 27.94 28.47
C ASN A 47 12.90 28.26 29.50
N ASN A 48 14.09 28.58 29.01
CA ASN A 48 15.23 29.00 29.83
C ASN A 48 15.50 30.52 29.76
N GLY A 49 14.71 31.25 28.95
CA GLY A 49 14.76 32.70 28.78
C GLY A 49 16.07 33.27 28.24
N THR A 50 16.99 32.44 27.73
CA THR A 50 18.34 32.89 27.35
C THR A 50 18.86 32.20 26.09
N GLY A 51 19.77 32.89 25.38
CA GLY A 51 20.39 32.40 24.15
C GLY A 51 19.47 32.47 22.93
N SER A 52 19.96 31.96 21.80
CA SER A 52 19.23 32.05 20.52
C SER A 52 18.08 31.07 20.35
N CYS A 53 17.97 30.08 21.24
CA CYS A 53 16.82 29.19 21.34
C CYS A 53 16.33 29.21 22.80
N PRO A 54 15.62 30.28 23.22
CA PRO A 54 15.21 30.41 24.62
C PRO A 54 14.08 29.46 25.00
N ALA A 55 13.33 28.97 24.00
CA ALA A 55 12.23 28.07 24.23
C ALA A 55 12.09 26.97 23.18
N PHE A 56 11.68 25.79 23.65
CA PHE A 56 11.35 24.62 22.86
C PHE A 56 9.98 24.08 23.32
N GLN A 57 9.19 23.58 22.37
CA GLN A 57 7.92 22.95 22.66
C GLN A 57 7.77 21.61 21.94
N LEU A 58 7.18 20.64 22.63
CA LEU A 58 6.72 19.37 22.08
C LEU A 58 5.22 19.21 22.35
N ARG A 59 4.42 19.02 21.30
CA ARG A 59 2.97 18.84 21.35
C ARG A 59 2.59 17.40 21.01
N VAL A 60 1.66 16.83 21.77
CA VAL A 60 1.10 15.51 21.53
C VAL A 60 -0.42 15.61 21.46
N LEU A 61 -1.00 15.03 20.41
CA LEU A 61 -2.45 14.95 20.25
C LEU A 61 -3.00 13.71 20.97
N TYR A 62 -4.23 13.83 21.47
CA TYR A 62 -5.00 12.70 22.01
C TYR A 62 -5.04 11.53 21.01
N LYS A 63 -5.08 10.29 21.54
CA LYS A 63 -5.12 9.04 20.74
C LYS A 63 -3.94 8.86 19.76
N ASN A 64 -2.76 9.36 20.09
CA ASN A 64 -1.54 9.22 19.26
C ASN A 64 -1.71 9.76 17.83
N ARG A 65 -2.50 10.82 17.64
CA ARG A 65 -2.77 11.42 16.33
C ARG A 65 -1.65 12.37 15.84
N GLY A 66 -0.41 12.11 16.24
CA GLY A 66 0.74 12.92 15.87
C GLY A 66 1.47 13.56 17.06
N ILE A 67 2.75 13.81 16.83
CA ILE A 67 3.65 14.54 17.70
C ILE A 67 4.24 15.68 16.87
N ALA A 68 4.29 16.88 17.40
CA ALA A 68 4.87 18.04 16.72
C ALA A 68 5.82 18.80 17.64
N TYR A 69 6.76 19.54 17.07
CA TYR A 69 7.69 20.39 17.80
C TYR A 69 7.82 21.78 17.17
N ARG A 70 8.33 22.72 17.94
CA ARG A 70 8.79 24.04 17.46
C ARG A 70 9.75 24.66 18.47
N SER A 71 10.48 25.69 18.05
CA SER A 71 11.41 26.44 18.89
C SER A 71 11.29 27.94 18.66
N ALA A 72 11.58 28.73 19.68
CA ALA A 72 11.65 30.18 19.59
C ALA A 72 13.06 30.64 19.19
N ARG A 73 13.17 31.81 18.54
CA ARG A 73 14.44 32.47 18.24
C ARG A 73 14.62 33.76 19.04
N ASP A 74 15.76 33.86 19.73
CA ASP A 74 16.18 35.05 20.49
C ASP A 74 14.98 35.70 21.24
N ASN A 75 14.76 37.02 21.11
CA ASN A 75 13.61 37.70 21.70
C ASN A 75 12.40 37.83 20.73
N PHE A 76 12.43 37.15 19.58
CA PHE A 76 11.38 37.25 18.56
C PHE A 76 10.23 36.25 18.80
N GLY A 77 10.51 35.10 19.40
CA GLY A 77 9.52 34.05 19.65
C GLY A 77 9.50 32.98 18.56
N PHE A 78 8.34 32.35 18.33
CA PHE A 78 8.18 31.33 17.28
C PHE A 78 8.14 31.98 15.90
N GLU A 79 9.11 31.66 15.05
CA GLU A 79 9.15 32.13 13.66
C GLU A 79 8.46 31.18 12.69
N GLU A 80 8.43 29.91 13.06
CA GLU A 80 7.76 28.84 12.33
C GLU A 80 6.63 28.26 13.18
N ASP A 81 5.59 27.77 12.50
CA ASP A 81 4.52 27.02 13.15
C ASP A 81 4.99 25.60 13.52
N TRP A 82 4.12 24.80 14.13
CA TRP A 82 4.38 23.42 14.50
C TRP A 82 4.87 22.57 13.33
N SER A 83 6.00 21.88 13.54
CA SER A 83 6.53 20.87 12.62
C SER A 83 6.21 19.46 13.15
N GLU A 84 5.56 18.63 12.35
CA GLU A 84 5.21 17.26 12.74
C GLU A 84 6.41 16.31 12.67
N LEU A 85 6.58 15.49 13.71
CA LEU A 85 7.50 14.36 13.70
C LEU A 85 6.81 13.19 13.01
N ALA A 86 7.31 12.82 11.84
CA ALA A 86 6.86 11.63 11.13
C ALA A 86 7.19 10.36 11.95
N THR A 87 6.16 9.61 12.28
CA THR A 87 6.24 8.25 12.81
C THR A 87 6.36 7.25 11.64
N LEU A 88 6.72 5.98 11.91
CA LEU A 88 6.73 4.94 10.88
C LEU A 88 5.37 4.75 10.18
N ASP A 89 4.28 5.16 10.84
CA ASP A 89 2.93 5.22 10.26
C ASP A 89 2.77 6.30 9.18
N ASP A 90 3.66 7.30 9.14
CA ASP A 90 3.70 8.38 8.14
C ASP A 90 4.53 8.00 6.90
N ILE A 91 5.06 6.78 6.84
CA ILE A 91 5.48 6.19 5.58
C ILE A 91 4.20 5.97 4.76
N ASN A 92 4.02 6.80 3.73
CA ASN A 92 2.88 7.00 2.82
C ASN A 92 2.21 5.77 2.16
N VAL A 93 2.44 4.55 2.64
CA VAL A 93 1.79 3.32 2.17
C VAL A 93 0.77 2.85 3.22
N PRO A 94 -0.53 2.86 2.88
CA PRO A 94 -1.57 2.30 3.74
C PRO A 94 -1.30 0.84 4.12
N VAL A 95 -1.66 0.45 5.34
CA VAL A 95 -1.59 -0.94 5.79
C VAL A 95 -2.43 -1.82 4.87
N GLY A 96 -1.88 -2.98 4.49
CA GLY A 96 -2.56 -3.95 3.63
C GLY A 96 -2.32 -3.79 2.13
N VAL A 97 -1.64 -2.73 1.66
CA VAL A 97 -1.26 -2.60 0.23
C VAL A 97 -0.21 -3.66 -0.11
N PRO A 98 -0.43 -4.53 -1.12
CA PRO A 98 0.59 -5.45 -1.60
C PRO A 98 1.73 -4.68 -2.28
N LEU A 99 2.95 -4.83 -1.75
CA LEU A 99 4.16 -4.20 -2.26
C LEU A 99 5.05 -5.25 -2.95
N PRO A 100 5.53 -5.00 -4.19
CA PRO A 100 6.56 -5.81 -4.79
C PRO A 100 7.87 -5.62 -4.03
N TYR A 101 8.45 -6.73 -3.57
CA TYR A 101 9.67 -6.77 -2.77
C TYR A 101 10.71 -7.69 -3.42
N PRO A 102 11.96 -7.23 -3.62
CA PRO A 102 12.93 -7.94 -4.45
C PRO A 102 13.51 -9.21 -3.81
N HIS A 103 13.29 -9.43 -2.50
CA HIS A 103 13.85 -10.58 -1.78
C HIS A 103 12.77 -11.61 -1.42
N ARG A 104 13.18 -12.89 -1.35
CA ARG A 104 12.34 -14.00 -0.91
C ARG A 104 11.90 -13.91 0.56
N TYR A 105 12.70 -13.27 1.40
CA TYR A 105 12.51 -13.26 2.85
C TYR A 105 11.83 -11.97 3.25
N THR A 106 10.70 -12.07 3.93
CA THR A 106 9.92 -10.89 4.30
C THR A 106 10.63 -10.16 5.45
N PRO A 107 10.85 -8.84 5.34
CA PRO A 107 11.47 -8.06 6.41
C PRO A 107 10.56 -7.98 7.63
N ALA A 108 11.15 -7.69 8.79
CA ALA A 108 10.38 -7.48 10.02
C ALA A 108 9.33 -6.36 9.83
N GLY A 109 8.14 -6.55 10.41
CA GLY A 109 7.01 -5.62 10.26
C GLY A 109 6.15 -5.83 9.02
N TYR A 110 6.46 -6.83 8.19
CA TYR A 110 5.69 -7.19 7.00
C TYR A 110 5.26 -8.66 7.02
N LEU A 111 4.22 -8.99 6.26
CA LEU A 111 3.75 -10.35 6.00
C LEU A 111 3.80 -10.66 4.51
N THR A 112 4.16 -11.89 4.15
CA THR A 112 4.11 -12.37 2.76
C THR A 112 2.67 -12.59 2.31
N CYS A 113 2.31 -12.16 1.10
CA CYS A 113 1.03 -12.47 0.45
C CYS A 113 1.00 -13.90 -0.11
N ASN A 114 0.96 -14.89 0.79
CA ASN A 114 0.95 -16.32 0.48
C ASN A 114 -0.30 -17.05 1.02
N GLY A 115 -1.39 -16.30 1.30
CA GLY A 115 -2.62 -16.87 1.86
C GLY A 115 -2.59 -17.16 3.36
N GLN A 116 -1.52 -16.81 4.08
CA GLN A 116 -1.41 -17.09 5.52
C GLN A 116 -2.44 -16.31 6.36
N SER A 117 -2.82 -16.90 7.50
CA SER A 117 -3.64 -16.22 8.50
C SER A 117 -2.80 -15.29 9.37
N PHE A 118 -3.44 -14.27 9.95
CA PHE A 118 -2.83 -13.37 10.92
C PHE A 118 -3.79 -13.10 12.09
N ASP A 119 -3.21 -12.68 13.22
CA ASP A 119 -3.97 -12.29 14.40
C ASP A 119 -4.56 -10.88 14.22
N LYS A 120 -5.88 -10.81 14.13
CA LYS A 120 -6.62 -9.55 13.95
C LYS A 120 -6.52 -8.62 15.15
N SER A 121 -6.32 -9.16 16.35
CA SER A 121 -6.15 -8.36 17.57
C SER A 121 -4.77 -7.71 17.62
N LEU A 122 -3.75 -8.39 17.11
CA LEU A 122 -2.39 -7.87 16.98
C LEU A 122 -2.25 -6.88 15.82
N TYR A 123 -2.99 -7.09 14.72
CA TYR A 123 -2.91 -6.28 13.50
C TYR A 123 -4.28 -5.71 13.09
N PRO A 124 -4.86 -4.77 13.86
CA PRO A 124 -6.21 -4.25 13.62
C PRO A 124 -6.34 -3.49 12.30
N LYS A 125 -5.34 -2.66 11.93
CA LYS A 125 -5.35 -1.95 10.63
C LYS A 125 -5.28 -2.92 9.44
N LEU A 126 -4.54 -4.02 9.58
CA LEU A 126 -4.51 -5.07 8.55
C LEU A 126 -5.83 -5.83 8.47
N ALA A 127 -6.52 -6.01 9.61
CA ALA A 127 -7.85 -6.60 9.66
C ALA A 127 -8.92 -5.74 9.00
N GLU A 128 -8.76 -4.41 8.96
CA GLU A 128 -9.63 -3.52 8.17
C GLU A 128 -9.45 -3.78 6.66
N ALA A 129 -8.21 -3.94 6.20
CA ALA A 129 -7.90 -4.26 4.80
C ALA A 129 -8.29 -5.70 4.41
N TYR A 130 -8.11 -6.66 5.32
CA TYR A 130 -8.38 -8.08 5.13
C TYR A 130 -9.26 -8.65 6.25
N PRO A 131 -10.59 -8.44 6.20
CA PRO A 131 -11.51 -8.81 7.29
C PRO A 131 -11.55 -10.30 7.63
N ALA A 132 -11.20 -11.17 6.68
CA ALA A 132 -11.10 -12.61 6.87
C ALA A 132 -9.91 -13.04 7.75
N GLY A 133 -9.02 -12.11 8.14
CA GLY A 133 -7.83 -12.44 8.94
C GLY A 133 -6.78 -13.22 8.16
N ARG A 134 -6.77 -13.07 6.82
CA ARG A 134 -5.82 -13.72 5.92
C ARG A 134 -5.36 -12.74 4.86
N VAL A 135 -4.06 -12.73 4.59
CA VAL A 135 -3.51 -12.00 3.44
C VAL A 135 -3.83 -12.77 2.15
N PRO A 136 -3.89 -12.12 0.98
CA PRO A 136 -4.13 -12.82 -0.29
C PRO A 136 -2.96 -13.77 -0.60
N ASP A 137 -3.22 -14.77 -1.44
CA ASP A 137 -2.15 -15.55 -2.09
C ASP A 137 -1.93 -14.95 -3.49
N LEU A 138 -0.82 -14.24 -3.65
CA LEU A 138 -0.47 -13.53 -4.89
C LEU A 138 0.71 -14.18 -5.62
N ARG A 139 1.10 -15.40 -5.21
CA ARG A 139 2.24 -16.10 -5.81
C ARG A 139 1.88 -16.53 -7.22
N GLY A 140 2.53 -15.94 -8.22
CA GLY A 140 2.28 -16.23 -9.63
C GLY A 140 1.08 -15.48 -10.23
N GLU A 141 0.44 -14.61 -9.46
CA GLU A 141 -0.75 -13.87 -9.89
C GLU A 141 -0.39 -12.52 -10.51
N PHE A 142 -1.16 -12.10 -11.52
CA PHE A 142 -1.10 -10.74 -12.05
C PHE A 142 -2.20 -9.88 -11.41
N ILE A 143 -1.82 -8.71 -10.89
CA ILE A 143 -2.78 -7.74 -10.34
C ILE A 143 -3.33 -6.89 -11.47
N ARG A 144 -4.66 -6.83 -11.60
CA ARG A 144 -5.37 -5.93 -12.52
C ARG A 144 -6.06 -4.81 -11.76
N GLY A 145 -6.22 -3.66 -12.41
CA GLY A 145 -7.09 -2.59 -11.91
C GLY A 145 -8.54 -3.08 -11.83
N TRP A 146 -9.23 -2.71 -10.76
CA TRP A 146 -10.67 -2.94 -10.62
C TRP A 146 -11.45 -2.06 -11.61
N ASP A 147 -12.52 -2.60 -12.17
CA ASP A 147 -13.30 -1.91 -13.21
C ASP A 147 -13.96 -0.64 -12.70
N ASP A 148 -14.45 -0.64 -11.46
CA ASP A 148 -15.16 0.47 -10.82
C ASP A 148 -16.20 1.13 -11.76
N SER A 149 -17.01 0.30 -12.41
CA SER A 149 -18.06 0.70 -13.35
C SER A 149 -17.57 1.37 -14.66
N ARG A 150 -16.29 1.25 -15.02
CA ARG A 150 -15.76 1.69 -16.31
C ARG A 150 -16.31 0.87 -17.49
N GLY A 151 -16.74 -0.37 -17.25
CA GLY A 151 -17.37 -1.23 -18.27
C GLY A 151 -16.39 -2.13 -19.04
N VAL A 152 -15.13 -2.23 -18.62
CA VAL A 152 -14.10 -3.10 -19.21
C VAL A 152 -14.16 -4.51 -18.63
N ASP A 153 -14.43 -4.63 -17.33
CA ASP A 153 -14.61 -5.91 -16.62
C ASP A 153 -15.81 -5.86 -15.66
N PRO A 154 -17.05 -5.77 -16.20
CA PRO A 154 -18.25 -5.59 -15.40
C PRO A 154 -18.50 -6.76 -14.43
N GLY A 155 -18.97 -6.44 -13.22
CA GLY A 155 -19.32 -7.44 -12.21
C GLY A 155 -18.13 -8.03 -11.44
N ARG A 156 -16.90 -7.62 -11.76
CA ARG A 156 -15.72 -8.00 -10.99
C ARG A 156 -15.67 -7.28 -9.64
N VAL A 157 -15.20 -7.96 -8.58
CA VAL A 157 -15.05 -7.41 -7.23
C VAL A 157 -13.58 -7.47 -6.79
N CYS A 158 -13.11 -6.43 -6.07
CA CYS A 158 -11.77 -6.38 -5.51
C CYS A 158 -11.42 -7.65 -4.71
N GLY A 159 -10.21 -8.18 -4.93
CA GLY A 159 -9.69 -9.36 -4.21
C GLY A 159 -10.20 -10.71 -4.72
N THR A 160 -11.05 -10.77 -5.74
CA THR A 160 -11.49 -12.04 -6.34
C THR A 160 -10.44 -12.60 -7.30
N TRP A 161 -10.36 -13.93 -7.43
CA TRP A 161 -9.48 -14.65 -8.37
C TRP A 161 -10.20 -15.01 -9.68
N GLN A 162 -9.49 -14.99 -10.81
CA GLN A 162 -10.01 -15.31 -12.14
C GLN A 162 -8.95 -16.12 -12.87
N GLY A 163 -9.36 -17.22 -13.49
CA GLY A 163 -8.47 -18.03 -14.31
C GLY A 163 -8.03 -17.31 -15.58
N ASP A 164 -7.00 -17.84 -16.22
CA ASP A 164 -6.55 -17.36 -17.50
C ASP A 164 -7.64 -17.51 -18.57
N SER A 165 -7.61 -16.63 -19.56
CA SER A 165 -8.42 -16.76 -20.76
C SER A 165 -7.72 -16.09 -21.93
N THR A 166 -7.86 -16.70 -23.11
CA THR A 166 -7.47 -16.08 -24.37
C THR A 166 -8.74 -15.59 -25.09
N LYS A 167 -8.64 -14.50 -25.85
CA LYS A 167 -9.74 -14.11 -26.74
C LYS A 167 -9.95 -15.22 -27.76
N ARG A 168 -11.23 -15.47 -28.10
CA ARG A 168 -11.60 -16.46 -29.11
C ARG A 168 -10.86 -16.17 -30.41
N ILE A 169 -10.11 -17.16 -30.89
CA ILE A 169 -9.42 -17.12 -32.19
C ILE A 169 -10.30 -17.88 -33.19
N GLN A 170 -10.62 -17.24 -34.31
CA GLN A 170 -11.29 -17.88 -35.43
C GLN A 170 -10.31 -18.01 -36.60
N LEU A 171 -10.01 -19.23 -37.00
CA LEU A 171 -9.03 -19.54 -38.06
C LEU A 171 -9.67 -19.75 -39.44
N ALA A 172 -10.99 -19.95 -39.50
CA ALA A 172 -11.74 -20.10 -40.73
C ALA A 172 -13.23 -19.76 -40.52
N GLU A 173 -13.90 -19.35 -41.59
CA GLU A 173 -15.37 -19.22 -41.66
C GLU A 173 -15.93 -20.40 -42.47
N GLY A 174 -16.97 -21.06 -41.93
CA GLY A 174 -17.63 -22.17 -42.63
C GLY A 174 -18.44 -21.68 -43.83
N ASN A 175 -18.51 -22.47 -44.90
CA ASN A 175 -19.42 -22.22 -46.02
C ASN A 175 -20.85 -22.63 -45.61
N ALA A 176 -21.86 -21.83 -45.96
CA ALA A 176 -23.27 -22.00 -45.56
C ALA A 176 -23.86 -23.38 -45.91
N ASP A 177 -23.25 -24.09 -46.88
CA ASP A 177 -23.68 -25.42 -47.34
C ASP A 177 -23.05 -26.60 -46.58
N SER A 178 -22.18 -26.40 -45.58
CA SER A 178 -21.51 -27.52 -44.90
C SER A 178 -21.27 -27.28 -43.41
N ARG A 179 -21.87 -28.14 -42.56
CA ARG A 179 -21.69 -28.17 -41.09
C ARG A 179 -20.30 -28.66 -40.65
N TYR A 180 -19.37 -28.84 -41.59
CA TYR A 180 -18.02 -29.32 -41.35
C TYR A 180 -17.03 -28.29 -41.87
N MET A 181 -15.96 -28.06 -41.10
CA MET A 181 -14.82 -27.32 -41.59
C MET A 181 -14.19 -28.13 -42.72
N SER A 182 -14.09 -27.56 -43.91
CA SER A 182 -13.24 -28.12 -44.94
C SER A 182 -11.82 -28.16 -44.39
N LEU A 183 -11.16 -29.32 -44.42
CA LEU A 183 -9.75 -29.42 -44.02
C LEU A 183 -8.87 -28.51 -44.89
N ASN A 184 -9.37 -28.05 -46.05
CA ASN A 184 -8.63 -27.26 -47.02
C ASN A 184 -9.36 -25.94 -47.42
N GLN A 185 -8.61 -24.85 -47.63
CA GLN A 185 -9.02 -23.55 -48.19
C GLN A 185 -8.51 -23.41 -49.64
N GLY A 186 -9.39 -23.02 -50.58
CA GLY A 186 -9.06 -22.82 -51.99
C GLY A 186 -10.28 -22.78 -52.92
N SER A 187 -10.07 -22.40 -54.19
CA SER A 187 -11.14 -22.35 -55.21
C SER A 187 -11.66 -23.76 -55.51
N VAL A 188 -12.97 -23.90 -55.74
CA VAL A 188 -13.57 -25.16 -56.21
C VAL A 188 -12.98 -25.44 -57.61
N ASN A 189 -12.19 -26.50 -57.72
CA ASN A 189 -11.36 -26.90 -58.89
C ASN A 189 -9.94 -26.28 -58.99
N GLY A 190 -9.40 -25.66 -57.93
CA GLY A 190 -8.01 -25.19 -57.84
C GLY A 190 -7.17 -25.95 -56.80
N TYR A 191 -5.90 -25.55 -56.62
CA TYR A 191 -5.07 -26.04 -55.52
C TYR A 191 -5.73 -25.68 -54.17
N CYS A 192 -6.08 -26.69 -53.39
CA CYS A 192 -6.62 -26.54 -52.05
C CYS A 192 -5.49 -26.71 -51.01
N TYR A 193 -5.44 -25.82 -50.02
CA TYR A 193 -4.42 -25.80 -48.97
C TYR A 193 -5.01 -26.14 -47.62
N PRO A 194 -4.38 -26.97 -46.77
CA PRO A 194 -4.91 -27.24 -45.44
C PRO A 194 -5.15 -25.95 -44.63
N LEU A 195 -6.24 -25.89 -43.86
CA LEU A 195 -6.48 -24.80 -42.91
C LEU A 195 -5.33 -24.71 -41.91
N GLY A 196 -4.71 -23.52 -41.79
CA GLY A 196 -3.50 -23.31 -40.99
C GLY A 196 -2.17 -23.43 -41.74
N ARG A 197 -2.15 -23.39 -43.08
CA ARG A 197 -0.91 -23.34 -43.87
C ARG A 197 -0.33 -21.91 -43.94
N ASP A 198 0.88 -21.71 -43.41
CA ASP A 198 1.79 -20.64 -43.86
C ASP A 198 2.37 -21.02 -45.24
N VAL A 199 2.16 -20.20 -46.27
CA VAL A 199 2.52 -20.55 -47.65
C VAL A 199 4.04 -20.43 -47.89
N LYS A 200 4.79 -21.54 -47.72
CA LYS A 200 5.79 -22.13 -48.65
C LYS A 200 6.56 -23.29 -47.97
N GLY A 201 6.06 -24.54 -48.03
CA GLY A 201 6.82 -25.74 -47.58
C GLY A 201 5.99 -26.97 -47.21
N ASN A 202 6.67 -28.07 -46.83
CA ASN A 202 6.08 -29.27 -46.23
C ASN A 202 5.71 -28.99 -44.77
N ALA A 203 4.51 -29.42 -44.34
CA ALA A 203 4.06 -29.28 -42.96
C ALA A 203 4.84 -30.24 -42.03
N THR A 204 5.33 -29.71 -40.91
CA THR A 204 5.81 -30.48 -39.74
C THR A 204 4.77 -30.38 -38.62
N ASP A 205 4.92 -31.13 -37.53
CA ASP A 205 4.05 -31.15 -36.33
C ASP A 205 3.85 -29.77 -35.63
N THR A 206 4.35 -28.69 -36.21
CA THR A 206 4.46 -27.34 -35.65
C THR A 206 3.77 -26.26 -36.49
N SER A 207 2.95 -26.62 -37.48
CA SER A 207 2.53 -25.74 -38.59
C SER A 207 1.33 -24.81 -38.33
N ILE A 208 0.67 -24.84 -37.16
CA ILE A 208 -0.50 -23.98 -36.84
C ILE A 208 -0.19 -23.03 -35.67
N ALA A 209 0.64 -23.49 -34.75
CA ALA A 209 1.38 -22.72 -33.78
C ALA A 209 2.62 -23.57 -33.52
N ASN A 210 3.81 -22.98 -33.55
CA ASN A 210 4.96 -23.71 -33.01
C ASN A 210 4.59 -24.04 -31.56
N ASN A 211 4.48 -25.33 -31.22
CA ASN A 211 4.22 -25.80 -29.86
C ASN A 211 5.46 -25.59 -28.96
N THR A 212 6.20 -24.50 -29.19
CA THR A 212 7.34 -24.07 -28.41
C THR A 212 6.83 -23.05 -27.39
N GLY A 213 6.81 -23.46 -26.13
CA GLY A 213 6.26 -22.67 -25.03
C GLY A 213 6.21 -23.45 -23.71
N GLY A 214 5.58 -22.85 -22.70
CA GLY A 214 5.30 -23.49 -21.42
C GLY A 214 3.79 -23.65 -21.18
N ASN A 215 3.42 -24.17 -20.00
CA ASN A 215 2.02 -24.44 -19.62
C ASN A 215 1.11 -23.19 -19.54
N GLU A 216 1.68 -21.98 -19.63
CA GLU A 216 0.98 -20.70 -19.42
C GLU A 216 1.40 -19.70 -20.50
N THR A 217 0.45 -18.93 -21.02
CA THR A 217 0.73 -17.76 -21.86
C THR A 217 0.91 -16.53 -20.96
N ARG A 218 2.12 -15.96 -20.92
CA ARG A 218 2.43 -14.82 -20.04
C ARG A 218 3.40 -13.82 -20.67
N PRO A 219 3.32 -12.52 -20.33
CA PRO A 219 4.37 -11.56 -20.65
C PRO A 219 5.71 -11.96 -20.02
N ARG A 220 6.82 -11.49 -20.61
CA ARG A 220 8.12 -11.54 -19.94
C ARG A 220 8.03 -10.77 -18.62
N ASN A 221 8.41 -11.42 -17.52
CA ASN A 221 8.31 -10.85 -16.18
C ASN A 221 9.56 -11.15 -15.36
N VAL A 222 9.77 -10.37 -14.28
CA VAL A 222 10.77 -10.60 -13.24
C VAL A 222 10.01 -10.87 -11.95
N ALA A 223 10.34 -11.96 -11.26
CA ALA A 223 9.64 -12.36 -10.04
C ALA A 223 10.04 -11.48 -8.86
N PHE A 224 9.04 -10.86 -8.22
CA PHE A 224 9.13 -10.19 -6.93
C PHE A 224 8.23 -10.92 -5.94
N ASN A 225 8.58 -10.86 -4.65
CA ASN A 225 7.66 -11.28 -3.61
C ASN A 225 6.60 -10.18 -3.40
N TYR A 226 5.38 -10.54 -3.03
CA TYR A 226 4.39 -9.57 -2.56
C TYR A 226 4.35 -9.59 -1.04
N ILE A 227 4.51 -8.42 -0.42
CA ILE A 227 4.44 -8.26 1.04
C ILE A 227 3.43 -7.16 1.40
N VAL A 228 2.83 -7.26 2.59
CA VAL A 228 1.97 -6.22 3.17
C VAL A 228 2.55 -5.78 4.49
N ARG A 229 2.44 -4.49 4.81
CA ARG A 229 2.77 -3.97 6.14
C ARG A 229 1.82 -4.59 7.18
N ALA A 230 2.36 -5.03 8.32
CA ALA A 230 1.58 -5.68 9.37
C ALA A 230 0.88 -4.70 10.32
N ALA A 231 1.49 -3.52 10.58
CA ALA A 231 0.98 -2.48 11.48
C ALA A 231 1.32 -1.08 10.98
#